data_AF-A0A7W0S5D9-F1
#
_entry.id   AF-A0A7W0S5D9-F1
#
_cell.length_a   1.000
_cell.length_b   1.000
_cell.length_c   1.000
_cell.angle_alpha   90.00
_cell.angle_beta   90.00
_cell.angle_gamma   90.00
#
_symmetry.space_group_name_H-M   'P 1'
#
loop_
_entity.id
_entity.type
_entity.pdbx_description
1 polymer ?
#
loop_
_entity_poly.entity_id
_entity_poly.type
_entity_poly.pdbx_seq_one_letter_code
_entity_poly.pdbx_strand_id
1 'polypeptide(L)'
;MTTLTNRNAARVLFTVAAILELAEDNPYRVRAYRRAARLVLRDSNDAKIRLTADGQLDLPGLGPHLRRKLGELLKTGRMRFHIDLCAEPPESVATLMRIPGIGPKTALRLNEELGLESAQDVYAAAQAGRIKRLYGFGERRERRLLTGAEAALAGHFKPDALPVENDTNTLSPILPFVPRDQRLPLPDAA
;
A
#
# COMPACT_ATOMS: atom_id res chain seq x y z
N MET A 1 -12.16 22.91 24.55
CA MET A 1 -12.30 21.46 24.23
C MET A 1 -13.37 21.32 23.15
N THR A 2 -13.00 20.92 21.94
CA THR A 2 -13.95 20.79 20.82
C THR A 2 -14.88 19.61 21.07
N THR A 3 -16.14 19.87 21.40
CA THR A 3 -17.15 18.83 21.58
C THR A 3 -17.36 18.09 20.26
N LEU A 4 -17.10 16.79 20.24
CA LEU A 4 -17.37 15.95 19.07
C LEU A 4 -18.89 15.87 18.86
N THR A 5 -19.40 16.55 17.83
CA THR A 5 -20.81 16.57 17.45
C THR A 5 -21.17 15.41 16.52
N ASN A 6 -22.46 15.12 16.36
CA ASN A 6 -22.97 14.14 15.37
C ASN A 6 -22.43 14.43 13.95
N ARG A 7 -22.38 15.71 13.57
CA ARG A 7 -21.84 16.13 12.27
C ARG A 7 -20.36 15.77 12.13
N ASN A 8 -19.56 15.96 13.19
CA ASN A 8 -18.15 15.58 13.18
C ASN A 8 -17.99 14.05 13.10
N ALA A 9 -18.77 13.30 13.88
CA ALA A 9 -18.74 11.84 13.83
C ALA A 9 -19.14 11.28 12.46
N ALA A 10 -20.20 11.82 11.86
CA ALA A 10 -20.63 11.44 10.51
C ALA A 10 -19.59 11.79 9.45
N ARG A 11 -18.90 12.94 9.57
CA ARG A 11 -17.82 13.32 8.66
C ARG A 11 -16.70 12.30 8.67
N VAL A 12 -16.24 11.85 9.84
CA VAL A 12 -15.24 10.78 9.98
C VAL A 12 -15.71 9.50 9.26
N LEU A 13 -16.97 9.11 9.42
CA LEU A 13 -17.52 7.91 8.77
C LEU A 13 -17.61 8.03 7.25
N PHE A 14 -17.95 9.21 6.72
CA PHE A 14 -17.90 9.47 5.29
C PHE A 14 -16.48 9.43 4.75
N THR A 15 -15.50 9.99 5.47
CA THR A 15 -14.08 9.90 5.11
C THR A 15 -13.62 8.44 5.06
N VAL A 16 -13.93 7.64 6.08
CA VAL A 16 -13.64 6.19 6.06
C VAL A 16 -14.25 5.51 4.83
N ALA A 17 -15.52 5.79 4.52
CA ALA A 17 -16.17 5.19 3.36
C ALA A 17 -15.50 5.57 2.04
N ALA A 18 -15.06 6.83 1.89
CA ALA A 18 -14.37 7.31 0.70
C ALA A 18 -12.99 6.66 0.54
N ILE A 19 -12.21 6.54 1.62
CA ILE A 19 -10.90 5.86 1.59
C ILE A 19 -11.08 4.39 1.17
N LEU A 20 -12.08 3.71 1.74
CA LEU A 20 -12.36 2.31 1.40
C LEU A 20 -12.83 2.11 -0.04
N GLU A 21 -13.57 3.08 -0.59
CA GLU A 21 -14.01 3.06 -1.98
C GLU A 21 -12.83 3.29 -2.93
N LEU A 22 -11.95 4.25 -2.63
CA LEU A 22 -10.72 4.49 -3.39
C LEU A 22 -9.77 3.29 -3.37
N ALA A 23 -9.72 2.57 -2.25
CA ALA A 23 -8.93 1.35 -2.10
C ALA A 23 -9.57 0.10 -2.74
N GLU A 24 -10.69 0.26 -3.46
CA GLU A 24 -11.48 -0.84 -4.05
C GLU A 24 -11.80 -1.96 -3.04
N ASP A 25 -12.01 -1.61 -1.76
CA ASP A 25 -12.32 -2.57 -0.72
C ASP A 25 -13.76 -3.10 -0.88
N ASN A 26 -14.17 -4.02 0.00
CA ASN A 26 -15.44 -4.69 -0.04
C ASN A 26 -16.63 -3.68 -0.14
N PRO A 27 -17.44 -3.74 -1.21
CA PRO A 27 -18.52 -2.78 -1.44
C PRO A 27 -19.61 -2.81 -0.37
N TYR A 28 -19.82 -3.95 0.31
CA TYR A 28 -20.71 -4.02 1.46
C TYR A 28 -20.19 -3.19 2.63
N ARG A 29 -18.88 -3.18 2.85
CA ARG A 29 -18.25 -2.43 3.93
C ARG A 29 -18.33 -0.93 3.67
N VAL A 30 -18.04 -0.50 2.44
CA VAL A 30 -18.22 0.90 1.99
C VAL A 30 -19.67 1.37 2.24
N ARG A 31 -20.66 0.58 1.79
CA ARG A 31 -22.08 0.89 1.99
C ARG A 31 -22.46 0.97 3.47
N ALA A 32 -21.92 0.09 4.32
CA ALA A 32 -22.19 0.09 5.75
C ALA A 32 -21.72 1.39 6.43
N TYR A 33 -20.51 1.87 6.12
CA TYR A 33 -20.00 3.15 6.66
C TYR A 33 -20.80 4.36 6.18
N ARG A 34 -21.19 4.39 4.89
CA ARG A 34 -22.09 5.45 4.37
C ARG A 34 -23.44 5.45 5.08
N ARG A 35 -24.02 4.27 5.30
CA ARG A 35 -25.30 4.14 6.02
C ARG A 35 -25.17 4.61 7.46
N ALA A 36 -24.11 4.22 8.16
CA ALA A 36 -23.85 4.66 9.53
C ALA A 36 -23.74 6.18 9.63
N ALA A 37 -22.99 6.83 8.73
CA ALA A 37 -22.86 8.29 8.69
C ALA A 37 -24.23 8.99 8.55
N ARG A 38 -25.10 8.48 7.66
CA ARG A 38 -26.46 9.02 7.48
C ARG A 38 -27.34 8.81 8.71
N LEU A 39 -27.24 7.67 9.38
CA LEU A 39 -28.00 7.40 10.60
C LEU A 39 -27.61 8.37 11.72
N VAL A 40 -26.31 8.58 11.92
CA VAL A 40 -25.80 9.54 12.93
C VAL A 40 -26.22 10.97 12.62
N LEU A 41 -26.28 11.38 11.34
CA LEU A 41 -26.76 12.71 10.96
C LEU A 41 -28.26 12.92 11.15
N ARG A 42 -29.06 11.87 10.96
CA ARG A 42 -30.52 11.94 11.09
C ARG A 42 -30.98 11.95 12.53
N ASP A 43 -30.14 11.49 13.45
CA ASP A 43 -30.46 11.51 14.87
C ASP A 43 -30.46 12.95 15.39
N SER A 44 -31.62 13.37 15.91
CA SER A 44 -31.85 14.72 16.43
C SER A 44 -31.17 14.93 17.79
N ASN A 45 -30.92 13.85 18.52
CA ASN A 45 -30.23 13.88 19.80
C ASN A 45 -28.71 13.75 19.60
N ASP A 46 -27.93 14.28 20.55
CA ASP A 46 -26.49 14.00 20.58
C ASP A 46 -26.28 12.48 20.68
N ALA A 47 -25.52 11.92 19.72
CA ALA A 47 -25.24 10.50 19.64
C ALA A 47 -24.55 9.97 20.91
N LYS A 48 -23.87 10.85 21.68
CA LYS A 48 -23.29 10.50 22.98
C LYS A 48 -24.33 10.03 23.99
N ILE A 49 -25.57 10.52 23.92
CA ILE A 49 -26.65 10.13 24.83
C ILE A 49 -27.01 8.64 24.64
N ARG A 50 -26.77 8.11 23.44
CA ARG A 50 -27.02 6.70 23.09
C ARG A 50 -25.83 5.79 23.38
N LEU A 51 -24.78 6.27 24.06
CA LEU A 51 -23.67 5.42 24.46
C LEU A 51 -24.11 4.48 25.59
N THR A 52 -23.92 3.18 25.38
CA THR A 52 -24.10 2.18 26.43
C THR A 52 -22.98 2.27 27.46
N ALA A 53 -23.17 1.63 28.62
CA ALA A 53 -22.13 1.49 29.65
C ALA A 53 -20.83 0.89 29.06
N ASP A 54 -20.97 -0.14 28.22
CA ASP A 54 -19.86 -0.79 27.50
C ASP A 54 -19.22 0.08 26.41
N GLY A 55 -19.76 1.28 26.19
CA GLY A 55 -19.24 2.23 25.20
C GLY A 55 -19.54 1.87 23.77
N GLN A 56 -20.65 1.19 23.52
CA GLN A 56 -21.15 0.98 22.18
C GLN A 56 -22.21 2.04 21.88
N LEU A 57 -22.28 2.49 20.63
CA LEU A 57 -23.36 3.36 20.21
C LEU A 57 -24.63 2.55 19.97
N ASP A 58 -25.66 2.77 20.80
CA ASP A 58 -26.95 2.12 20.63
C ASP A 58 -27.86 2.86 19.63
N LEU A 59 -27.55 2.70 18.34
CA LEU A 59 -28.34 3.28 17.25
C LEU A 59 -28.92 2.17 16.36
N PRO A 60 -30.25 2.08 16.21
CA PRO A 60 -30.90 1.09 15.35
C PRO A 60 -30.36 1.12 13.92
N GLY A 61 -30.15 -0.07 13.34
CA GLY A 61 -29.62 -0.22 11.99
C GLY A 61 -28.10 -0.14 11.87
N LEU A 62 -27.36 0.04 12.98
CA LEU A 62 -25.92 -0.20 13.04
C LEU A 62 -25.61 -1.66 13.38
N GLY A 63 -24.66 -2.25 12.65
CA GLY A 63 -24.11 -3.57 12.99
C GLY A 63 -23.16 -3.51 14.21
N PRO A 64 -22.94 -4.64 14.90
CA PRO A 64 -22.20 -4.69 16.17
C PRO A 64 -20.77 -4.13 16.09
N HIS A 65 -20.05 -4.38 15.00
CA HIS A 65 -18.71 -3.81 14.79
C HIS A 65 -18.72 -2.29 14.67
N LEU A 66 -19.71 -1.72 13.98
CA LEU A 66 -19.84 -0.26 13.84
C LEU A 66 -20.21 0.37 15.16
N ARG A 67 -21.12 -0.24 15.94
CA ARG A 67 -21.52 0.26 17.26
C ARG A 67 -20.31 0.45 18.18
N ARG A 68 -19.39 -0.51 18.21
CA ARG A 68 -18.13 -0.43 18.97
C ARG A 68 -17.22 0.71 18.46
N LYS A 69 -16.94 0.75 17.15
CA LYS A 69 -16.05 1.76 16.54
C LYS A 69 -16.60 3.19 16.67
N LEU A 70 -17.91 3.38 16.52
CA LEU A 70 -18.54 4.69 16.71
C LEU A 70 -18.56 5.08 18.19
N GLY A 71 -18.75 4.12 19.09
CA GLY A 71 -18.67 4.38 20.51
C GLY A 71 -17.29 4.82 20.96
N GLU A 72 -16.23 4.19 20.45
CA GLU A 72 -14.84 4.63 20.61
C GLU A 72 -14.64 6.07 20.11
N LEU A 73 -15.13 6.38 18.91
CA LEU A 73 -15.06 7.72 18.34
C LEU A 73 -15.73 8.75 19.25
N LEU A 74 -16.93 8.47 19.73
CA LEU A 74 -17.72 9.38 20.56
C LEU A 74 -17.11 9.59 21.96
N LYS A 75 -16.47 8.55 22.53
CA LYS A 75 -15.80 8.62 23.83
C LYS A 75 -14.45 9.34 23.76
N THR A 76 -13.62 8.98 22.79
CA THR A 76 -12.20 9.39 22.76
C THR A 76 -11.94 10.55 21.79
N GLY A 77 -12.91 10.87 20.93
CA GLY A 77 -12.72 11.78 19.80
C GLY A 77 -11.91 11.17 18.65
N ARG A 78 -11.49 9.90 18.76
CA ARG A 78 -10.63 9.21 17.81
C ARG A 78 -11.22 7.84 17.48
N MET A 79 -11.10 7.43 16.22
CA MET A 79 -11.43 6.07 15.80
C MET A 79 -10.15 5.42 15.34
N ARG A 80 -9.67 4.39 16.03
CA ARG A 80 -8.40 3.73 15.68
C ARG A 80 -8.38 3.29 14.22
N PHE A 81 -9.47 2.70 13.76
CA PHE A 81 -9.61 2.30 12.35
C PHE A 81 -9.50 3.44 11.34
N HIS A 82 -10.01 4.64 11.66
CA HIS A 82 -9.83 5.81 10.79
C HIS A 82 -8.37 6.27 10.81
N ILE A 83 -7.74 6.26 11.98
CA ILE A 83 -6.32 6.62 12.12
C ILE A 83 -5.45 5.65 11.30
N ASP A 84 -5.68 4.35 11.42
CA ASP A 84 -4.93 3.33 10.69
C ASP A 84 -5.14 3.45 9.17
N LEU A 85 -6.35 3.82 8.73
CA LEU A 85 -6.64 4.09 7.30
C LEU A 85 -5.98 5.36 6.77
N CYS A 86 -5.77 6.36 7.64
CA CYS A 86 -5.12 7.62 7.30
C CYS A 86 -3.61 7.58 7.55
N ALA A 87 -3.08 6.51 8.15
CA ALA A 87 -1.67 6.36 8.40
C ALA A 87 -0.94 6.28 7.06
N GLU A 88 0.14 7.04 6.93
CA GLU A 88 0.99 6.94 5.77
C GLU A 88 1.65 5.55 5.76
N PRO A 89 1.55 4.79 4.66
CA PRO A 89 2.20 3.50 4.59
C PRO A 89 3.71 3.70 4.77
N PRO A 90 4.41 2.75 5.43
CA PRO A 90 5.87 2.74 5.45
C PRO A 90 6.43 2.87 4.04
N GLU A 91 7.60 3.50 3.90
CA GLU A 91 8.23 3.73 2.59
C GLU A 91 8.40 2.42 1.79
N SER A 92 8.68 1.31 2.47
CA SER A 92 8.73 -0.03 1.88
C SER A 92 7.39 -0.45 1.26
N VAL A 93 6.27 -0.27 1.98
CA VAL A 93 4.92 -0.56 1.46
C VAL A 93 4.57 0.37 0.29
N ALA A 94 4.90 1.67 0.40
CA ALA A 94 4.69 2.62 -0.68
C ALA A 94 5.52 2.27 -1.94
N THR A 95 6.74 1.77 -1.75
CA THR A 95 7.62 1.30 -2.83
C THR A 95 7.04 0.07 -3.52
N LEU A 96 6.54 -0.89 -2.75
CA LEU A 96 5.85 -2.06 -3.30
C LEU A 96 4.60 -1.68 -4.10
N MET A 97 3.84 -0.67 -3.67
CA MET A 97 2.65 -0.19 -4.39
C MET A 97 2.96 0.44 -5.76
N ARG A 98 4.21 0.83 -6.04
CA ARG A 98 4.62 1.31 -7.37
C ARG A 98 4.72 0.17 -8.38
N ILE A 99 4.79 -1.08 -7.92
CA ILE A 99 4.87 -2.26 -8.76
C ILE A 99 3.47 -2.54 -9.37
N PRO A 100 3.34 -2.59 -10.70
CA PRO A 100 2.07 -2.88 -11.34
C PRO A 100 1.43 -4.17 -10.82
N GLY A 101 0.15 -4.10 -10.44
CA GLY A 101 -0.58 -5.24 -9.89
C GLY A 101 -0.42 -5.42 -8.37
N ILE A 102 0.33 -4.57 -7.68
CA ILE A 102 0.41 -4.53 -6.21
C ILE A 102 -0.43 -3.38 -5.67
N GLY A 103 -1.59 -3.71 -5.12
CA GLY A 103 -2.41 -2.76 -4.35
C GLY A 103 -1.97 -2.65 -2.89
N PRO A 104 -2.50 -1.66 -2.12
CA PRO A 104 -2.07 -1.37 -0.74
C PRO A 104 -2.18 -2.58 0.20
N LYS A 105 -3.28 -3.34 0.09
CA LYS A 105 -3.47 -4.57 0.87
C LYS A 105 -2.45 -5.65 0.53
N THR A 106 -2.07 -5.76 -0.74
CA THR A 106 -1.08 -6.73 -1.19
C THR A 106 0.31 -6.31 -0.75
N ALA A 107 0.67 -5.03 -0.92
CA ALA A 107 1.94 -4.46 -0.47
C ALA A 107 2.15 -4.67 1.03
N LEU A 108 1.13 -4.36 1.84
CA LEU A 108 1.19 -4.57 3.28
C LEU A 108 1.42 -6.04 3.64
N ARG A 109 0.66 -6.96 3.03
CA ARG A 109 0.83 -8.40 3.28
C ARG A 109 2.19 -8.93 2.84
N LEU A 110 2.71 -8.48 1.71
CA LEU A 110 4.04 -8.87 1.23
C LEU A 110 5.15 -8.35 2.16
N ASN A 111 4.99 -7.14 2.70
CA ASN A 111 5.91 -6.59 3.68
C ASN A 111 5.81 -7.30 5.04
N GLU A 112 4.60 -7.48 5.59
CA GLU A 112 4.39 -8.10 6.90
C GLU A 112 4.69 -9.61 6.93
N GLU A 113 4.29 -10.36 5.90
CA GLU A 113 4.39 -11.84 5.89
C GLU A 113 5.72 -12.34 5.29
N LEU A 114 6.33 -11.57 4.39
CA LEU A 114 7.56 -11.99 3.67
C LEU A 114 8.72 -11.02 3.82
N GLY A 115 8.55 -9.87 4.48
CA GLY A 115 9.60 -8.87 4.67
C GLY A 115 10.07 -8.23 3.37
N LEU A 116 9.22 -8.18 2.34
CA LEU A 116 9.60 -7.61 1.05
C LEU A 116 9.50 -6.09 1.08
N GLU A 117 10.46 -5.38 0.49
CA GLU A 117 10.50 -3.92 0.49
C GLU A 117 10.70 -3.32 -0.91
N SER A 118 11.20 -4.10 -1.86
CA SER A 118 11.54 -3.66 -3.21
C SER A 118 10.98 -4.55 -4.33
N ALA A 119 11.05 -4.07 -5.57
CA ALA A 119 10.70 -4.86 -6.76
C ALA A 119 11.62 -6.07 -6.94
N GLN A 120 12.90 -5.94 -6.58
CA GLN A 120 13.88 -7.02 -6.56
C GLN A 120 13.46 -8.13 -5.58
N ASP A 121 12.99 -7.75 -4.38
CA ASP A 121 12.53 -8.72 -3.39
C ASP A 121 11.31 -9.49 -3.87
N VAL A 122 10.35 -8.78 -4.48
CA VAL A 122 9.14 -9.41 -5.06
C VAL A 122 9.53 -10.36 -6.19
N TYR A 123 10.43 -9.96 -7.08
CA TYR A 123 10.94 -10.80 -8.17
C TYR A 123 11.57 -12.09 -7.62
N ALA A 124 12.51 -11.96 -6.67
CA ALA A 124 13.20 -13.10 -6.07
C ALA A 124 12.23 -13.99 -5.28
N ALA A 125 11.28 -13.42 -4.54
CA ALA A 125 10.27 -14.17 -3.80
C ALA A 125 9.30 -14.94 -4.71
N ALA A 126 8.90 -14.33 -5.83
CA ALA A 126 8.04 -14.97 -6.82
C ALA A 126 8.77 -16.09 -7.58
N GLN A 127 10.03 -15.87 -7.98
CA GLN A 127 10.87 -16.91 -8.60
C GLN A 127 11.08 -18.11 -7.68
N ALA A 128 11.31 -17.86 -6.39
CA ALA A 128 11.45 -18.90 -5.38
C ALA A 128 10.13 -19.58 -4.98
N GLY A 129 8.99 -19.18 -5.57
CA GLY A 129 7.68 -19.73 -5.23
C GLY A 129 7.24 -19.46 -3.79
N ARG A 130 7.78 -18.41 -3.14
CA ARG A 130 7.46 -18.05 -1.75
C ARG A 130 6.12 -17.36 -1.65
N ILE A 131 5.75 -16.56 -2.65
CA ILE A 131 4.52 -15.78 -2.65
C ILE A 131 3.30 -16.70 -2.75
N LYS A 132 3.37 -17.77 -3.57
CA LYS A 132 2.25 -18.70 -3.75
C LYS A 132 1.91 -19.54 -2.50
N ARG A 133 2.79 -19.53 -1.50
CA ARG A 133 2.58 -20.22 -0.21
C ARG A 133 1.73 -19.38 0.73
N LEU A 134 1.60 -18.07 0.50
CA LEU A 134 0.76 -17.21 1.31
C LEU A 134 -0.72 -17.51 1.04
N TYR A 135 -1.51 -17.56 2.11
CA TYR A 135 -2.94 -17.80 2.00
C TYR A 135 -3.61 -16.75 1.08
N GLY A 136 -4.30 -17.23 0.04
CA GLY A 136 -4.98 -16.40 -0.96
C GLY A 136 -4.08 -15.88 -2.09
N PHE A 137 -2.78 -16.19 -2.08
CA PHE A 137 -1.87 -15.96 -3.20
C PHE A 137 -1.64 -17.29 -3.90
N GLY A 138 -2.45 -17.64 -4.89
CA GLY A 138 -2.21 -18.82 -5.71
C GLY A 138 -1.18 -18.56 -6.82
N GLU A 139 -0.83 -19.58 -7.59
CA GLU A 139 0.14 -19.49 -8.70
C GLU A 139 -0.20 -18.38 -9.70
N ARG A 140 -1.49 -18.21 -10.01
CA ARG A 140 -1.95 -17.14 -10.91
C ARG A 140 -1.64 -15.75 -10.37
N ARG A 141 -1.73 -15.56 -9.05
CA ARG A 141 -1.44 -14.27 -8.42
C ARG A 141 0.07 -14.06 -8.35
N GLU A 142 0.84 -15.08 -7.99
CA GLU A 142 2.31 -15.03 -8.00
C GLU A 142 2.85 -14.65 -9.38
N ARG A 143 2.38 -15.29 -10.46
CA ARG A 143 2.80 -14.94 -11.84
C ARG A 143 2.48 -13.48 -12.18
N ARG A 144 1.32 -12.96 -11.77
CA ARG A 144 0.98 -11.54 -11.98
C ARG A 144 1.93 -10.60 -11.24
N LEU A 145 2.31 -10.96 -10.01
CA LEU A 145 3.24 -10.19 -9.21
C LEU A 145 4.66 -10.25 -9.77
N LEU A 146 5.08 -11.41 -10.30
CA LEU A 146 6.35 -11.57 -11.01
C LEU A 146 6.41 -10.65 -12.23
N THR A 147 5.40 -10.70 -13.10
CA THR A 147 5.33 -9.82 -14.29
C THR A 147 5.31 -8.34 -13.90
N GLY A 148 4.60 -7.99 -12.81
CA GLY A 148 4.62 -6.64 -12.27
C GLY A 148 6.01 -6.20 -11.81
N ALA A 149 6.71 -7.06 -11.07
CA ALA A 149 8.07 -6.81 -10.61
C ALA A 149 9.06 -6.69 -11.79
N GLU A 150 8.97 -7.56 -12.79
CA GLU A 150 9.75 -7.49 -14.02
C GLU A 150 9.54 -6.16 -14.75
N ALA A 151 8.30 -5.71 -14.90
CA ALA A 151 7.98 -4.43 -15.54
C ALA A 151 8.54 -3.24 -14.75
N ALA A 152 8.45 -3.28 -13.41
CA ALA A 152 9.02 -2.24 -12.56
C ALA A 152 10.56 -2.20 -12.67
N LEU A 153 11.22 -3.35 -12.75
CA LEU A 153 12.67 -3.45 -12.92
C LEU A 153 13.11 -3.01 -14.32
N ALA A 154 12.33 -3.34 -15.35
CA ALA A 154 12.61 -2.96 -16.74
C ALA A 154 12.44 -1.44 -16.98
N GLY A 155 11.51 -0.79 -16.28
CA GLY A 155 11.30 0.66 -16.33
C GLY A 155 12.31 1.48 -15.51
N HIS A 156 13.06 0.84 -14.61
CA HIS A 156 14.00 1.48 -13.68
C HIS A 156 15.44 0.96 -13.80
N PHE A 157 15.87 0.50 -14.98
CA PHE A 157 17.29 0.20 -15.19
C PHE A 157 18.11 1.50 -15.38
N LYS A 158 18.47 2.13 -14.27
CA LYS A 158 19.80 2.71 -14.14
C LYS A 158 20.53 1.86 -13.09
N PRO A 159 21.47 0.99 -13.49
CA PRO A 159 22.16 0.13 -12.55
C PRO A 159 23.21 0.96 -11.82
N ASP A 160 22.81 1.67 -10.77
CA ASP A 160 23.79 2.24 -9.85
C ASP A 160 24.15 1.18 -8.79
N ALA A 161 25.37 0.68 -8.98
CA ALA A 161 26.24 -0.14 -8.16
C ALA A 161 25.89 -0.35 -6.67
N LEU A 162 26.10 -1.59 -6.21
CA LEU A 162 26.90 -1.81 -5.00
C LEU A 162 28.06 -2.75 -5.33
N PRO A 163 29.30 -2.40 -4.93
CA PRO A 163 30.44 -3.29 -5.02
C PRO A 163 30.42 -4.29 -3.87
N VAL A 164 30.59 -5.57 -4.19
CA VAL A 164 31.18 -6.55 -3.27
C VAL A 164 32.48 -7.01 -3.91
N GLU A 165 33.59 -6.43 -3.44
CA GLU A 165 34.96 -6.96 -3.53
C GLU A 165 34.96 -8.37 -2.91
N ASN A 166 35.75 -9.37 -3.27
CA ASN A 166 36.93 -9.52 -4.12
C ASN A 166 37.01 -11.04 -4.40
N ASP A 167 37.43 -11.47 -5.59
CA ASP A 167 38.52 -12.45 -5.76
C ASP A 167 38.63 -13.02 -7.18
N THR A 168 39.82 -12.76 -7.72
CA THR A 168 40.56 -13.55 -8.70
C THR A 168 40.12 -13.53 -10.17
N ASN A 169 40.86 -12.69 -10.90
CA ASN A 169 41.65 -13.13 -12.05
C ASN A 169 40.88 -13.42 -13.35
N THR A 170 40.72 -12.38 -14.18
CA THR A 170 41.04 -12.50 -15.60
C THR A 170 41.37 -11.13 -16.18
N LEU A 171 42.66 -10.90 -16.42
CA LEU A 171 43.13 -9.79 -17.24
C LEU A 171 42.62 -9.98 -18.67
N SER A 172 41.87 -8.99 -19.17
CA SER A 172 41.71 -8.75 -20.61
C SER A 172 41.92 -7.24 -20.81
N PRO A 173 42.83 -6.82 -21.71
CA PRO A 173 43.37 -5.47 -21.70
C PRO A 173 42.32 -4.44 -22.14
N ILE A 174 42.23 -3.39 -21.33
CA ILE A 174 41.59 -2.12 -21.66
C ILE A 174 42.30 -1.57 -22.91
N LEU A 175 41.57 -1.40 -24.01
CA LEU A 175 42.06 -0.62 -25.14
C LEU A 175 42.20 0.84 -24.70
N PRO A 176 43.34 1.52 -24.93
CA PRO A 176 43.48 2.92 -24.58
C PRO A 176 42.56 3.78 -25.47
N PHE A 177 41.90 4.73 -24.82
CA PHE A 177 41.17 5.81 -25.49
C PHE A 177 42.16 6.62 -26.35
N VAL A 178 41.98 6.62 -27.67
CA VAL A 178 42.77 7.43 -28.61
C VAL A 178 42.08 8.79 -28.82
N PRO A 179 42.75 9.92 -28.55
CA PRO A 179 42.20 11.27 -28.79
C PRO A 179 41.87 11.50 -30.27
N ARG A 180 40.87 12.35 -30.55
CA ARG A 180 40.37 12.62 -31.92
C ARG A 180 41.45 13.07 -32.93
N ASP A 181 42.55 13.65 -32.45
CA ASP A 181 43.58 14.27 -33.29
C ASP A 181 44.64 13.27 -33.82
N GLN A 182 44.52 11.97 -33.50
CA GLN A 182 45.41 10.90 -34.00
C GLN A 182 44.73 9.92 -34.96
N ARG A 183 43.56 10.25 -35.53
CA ARG A 183 42.99 9.44 -36.61
C ARG A 183 43.72 9.74 -37.92
N LEU A 184 44.46 8.75 -38.42
CA LEU A 184 45.02 8.76 -39.78
C LEU A 184 43.88 8.99 -40.79
N PRO A 185 44.09 9.83 -41.83
CA PRO A 185 43.10 9.99 -42.89
C PRO A 185 42.95 8.67 -43.66
N LEU A 186 41.70 8.30 -43.95
CA LEU A 186 41.38 7.13 -44.79
C LEU A 186 41.98 7.33 -46.19
N PRO A 187 42.54 6.29 -46.82
CA PRO A 187 43.06 6.41 -48.18
C PRO A 187 41.91 6.67 -49.16
N ASP A 188 42.10 7.66 -50.04
CA ASP A 188 41.19 7.97 -51.14
C ASP A 188 40.99 6.72 -52.02
N ALA A 189 39.76 6.24 -52.10
CA ALA A 189 39.36 5.24 -53.07
C ALA A 189 38.99 5.96 -54.38
N ALA A 190 39.66 5.54 -55.45
CA ALA A 190 39.50 5.96 -56.83
C ALA A 190 38.06 5.82 -57.37
#